data_AF-A0A7W5V1R3-F1
#
_entry.id   AF-A0A7W5V1R3-F1
#
_cell.length_a   1.000
_cell.length_b   1.000
_cell.length_c   1.000
_cell.angle_alpha   90.00
_cell.angle_beta   90.00
_cell.angle_gamma   90.00
#
_symmetry.space_group_name_H-M   'P 1'
#
loop_
_entity.id
_entity.type
_entity.pdbx_description
1 polymer ?
#
loop_
_entity_poly.entity_id
_entity_poly.type
_entity_poly.pdbx_seq_one_letter_code
_entity_poly.pdbx_strand_id
1 'polypeptide(L)' 'MSATILRALSYDTLRAAGAVAGDDVAFAHALLWCGTQEELADNPDNRLRLTLGLRKENGRWVVAHEHHSFPITG' A
#
# COMPACT_ATOMS: atom_id res chain seq x y z
N MET A 1 15.39 2.90 8.22
CA MET A 1 14.44 2.48 7.16
C MET A 1 13.84 3.73 6.54
N SER A 2 14.24 4.10 5.33
CA SER A 2 13.72 5.31 4.69
C SER A 2 12.33 5.04 4.12
N ALA A 3 11.37 5.95 4.37
CA ALA A 3 9.98 5.90 3.91
C ALA A 3 9.80 6.02 2.37
N THR A 4 10.82 5.67 1.59
CA THR A 4 10.90 5.90 0.14
C THR A 4 10.25 4.78 -0.68
N ILE A 5 10.00 3.60 -0.11
CA ILE A 5 9.48 2.44 -0.84
C ILE A 5 8.00 2.61 -1.26
N LEU A 6 7.28 3.58 -0.68
CA LEU A 6 5.85 3.77 -0.95
C LEU A 6 5.51 5.07 -1.69
N ARG A 7 6.50 5.68 -2.37
CA ARG A 7 6.29 6.89 -3.16
C ARG A 7 6.24 6.57 -4.66
N ALA A 8 5.43 5.58 -5.00
CA ALA A 8 4.90 5.38 -6.34
C ALA A 8 3.40 5.19 -6.15
N LEU A 9 2.60 5.74 -7.06
CA LEU A 9 1.14 5.84 -7.03
C LEU A 9 0.62 7.14 -6.40
N SER A 10 0.06 7.99 -7.27
CA SER A 10 -0.70 9.19 -6.92
C SER A 10 -1.98 8.77 -6.17
N TYR A 11 -1.89 8.62 -4.85
CA TYR A 11 -3.03 8.46 -3.94
C TYR A 11 -2.86 9.42 -2.76
N ASP A 12 -3.87 10.24 -2.53
CA ASP A 12 -3.74 11.52 -1.81
C ASP A 12 -3.46 11.37 -0.30
N THR A 13 -3.55 10.17 0.27
CA THR A 13 -2.98 9.85 1.59
C THR A 13 -2.77 8.35 1.73
N LEU A 14 -1.51 7.93 1.86
CA LEU A 14 -1.15 6.58 2.28
C LEU A 14 -1.08 6.53 3.81
N ARG A 15 -1.83 5.64 4.45
CA ARG A 15 -1.56 5.27 5.85
C ARG A 15 -1.04 3.83 5.91
N ALA A 16 0.27 3.70 6.11
CA ALA A 16 0.90 2.42 6.38
C ALA A 16 0.38 1.91 7.73
N ALA A 17 -0.22 0.72 7.73
CA ALA A 17 -0.78 0.11 8.93
C ALA A 17 0.21 -0.86 9.59
N GLY A 18 1.22 -1.35 8.86
CA GLY A 18 2.29 -2.18 9.40
C GLY A 18 3.32 -2.60 8.34
N ALA A 19 4.55 -2.88 8.81
CA ALA A 19 5.61 -3.46 7.99
C ALA A 19 6.53 -4.34 8.84
N VAL A 20 7.04 -5.42 8.25
CA VAL A 20 8.06 -6.30 8.82
C VAL A 20 9.13 -6.55 7.75
N ALA A 21 10.41 -6.45 8.13
CA ALA A 21 11.53 -6.67 7.22
C ALA A 21 12.54 -7.64 7.84
N GLY A 22 12.95 -8.63 7.07
CA GLY A 22 14.18 -9.40 7.27
C GLY A 22 15.32 -8.86 6.41
N ASP A 23 16.37 -9.66 6.24
CA ASP A 23 17.57 -9.22 5.51
C ASP A 23 17.31 -8.99 4.01
N ASP A 24 16.57 -9.91 3.38
CA ASP A 24 16.34 -9.91 1.93
C ASP A 24 14.86 -9.96 1.51
N VAL A 25 13.93 -10.11 2.45
CA VAL A 25 12.48 -10.14 2.20
C VAL A 25 11.77 -9.24 3.21
N ALA A 26 10.77 -8.50 2.77
CA ALA A 26 9.91 -7.70 3.63
C ALA A 26 8.45 -7.75 3.20
N PHE A 27 7.55 -7.51 4.15
CA PHE A 27 6.11 -7.41 3.93
C PHE A 27 5.61 -6.07 4.48
N ALA A 28 4.71 -5.43 3.76
CA ALA A 28 4.04 -4.21 4.21
C ALA A 28 2.57 -4.23 3.82
N HIS A 29 1.74 -3.56 4.61
CA HIS A 29 0.33 -3.34 4.26
C HIS A 29 -0.13 -1.92 4.60
N ALA A 30 -1.07 -1.42 3.82
CA ALA A 30 -1.61 -0.08 3.93
C ALA A 30 -3.09 0.00 3.56
N LEU A 31 -3.74 1.06 4.04
CA LEU A 31 -5.04 1.49 3.56
C LEU A 31 -4.86 2.78 2.75
N LEU A 32 -5.52 2.84 1.59
CA LEU A 32 -5.46 3.98 0.68
C LEU A 32 -6.86 4.49 0.38
N TRP A 33 -6.96 5.80 0.19
CA TRP A 33 -8.07 6.40 -0.54
C TRP A 33 -7.80 6.30 -2.04
N CYS A 34 -8.72 5.64 -2.76
CA CYS A 34 -8.65 5.47 -4.20
C CYS A 34 -10.04 5.74 -4.77
N GLY A 35 -10.22 6.91 -5.38
CA GLY A 35 -11.47 7.42 -5.92
C GLY A 35 -11.41 8.94 -6.14
N THR A 36 -12.43 9.52 -6.76
CA THR A 36 -12.59 10.98 -6.84
C THR A 36 -12.95 11.58 -5.48
N GLN A 37 -12.87 12.91 -5.35
CA GLN A 37 -13.27 13.57 -4.10
C GLN A 37 -14.75 13.33 -3.79
N GLU A 38 -15.60 13.32 -4.82
CA GLU A 38 -17.03 13.03 -4.71
C GLU A 38 -17.26 11.59 -4.24
N GLU A 39 -16.63 10.60 -4.86
CA GLU A 39 -16.75 9.18 -4.47
C GLU A 39 -16.31 8.95 -3.01
N LEU A 40 -15.24 9.64 -2.59
CA LEU A 40 -14.73 9.55 -1.23
C LEU A 40 -15.58 10.32 -0.20
N ALA A 41 -16.28 11.37 -0.63
CA ALA A 41 -17.25 12.07 0.21
C ALA A 41 -18.51 11.22 0.41
N ASP A 42 -18.97 10.54 -0.64
CA ASP A 42 -20.16 9.68 -0.63
C ASP A 42 -19.93 8.39 0.18
N ASN A 43 -18.76 7.77 0.06
CA ASN A 43 -18.38 6.60 0.85
C ASN A 43 -16.97 6.74 1.45
N PRO A 44 -16.86 7.46 2.59
CA PRO A 44 -15.59 7.71 3.24
C PRO A 44 -15.01 6.49 3.93
N ASP A 45 -15.60 5.29 3.83
CA ASP A 45 -15.02 4.02 4.32
C ASP A 45 -14.51 3.11 3.20
N ASN A 46 -14.73 3.49 1.94
CA ASN A 46 -14.22 2.77 0.78
C ASN A 46 -12.68 2.89 0.67
N ARG A 47 -11.95 2.07 1.42
CA ARG A 47 -10.49 1.99 1.40
C ARG A 47 -10.01 0.86 0.52
N LEU A 48 -9.02 1.17 -0.32
CA LEU A 48 -8.22 0.14 -0.96
C LEU A 48 -7.27 -0.47 0.07
N ARG A 49 -7.29 -1.81 0.16
CA ARG A 49 -6.31 -2.57 0.93
C ARG A 49 -5.14 -2.92 0.01
N LEU A 50 -3.94 -2.52 0.41
CA LEU A 50 -2.70 -2.82 -0.27
C LEU A 50 -1.85 -3.77 0.58
N THR A 51 -1.35 -4.83 -0.02
CA THR A 51 -0.29 -5.69 0.57
C THR A 51 0.88 -5.79 -0.41
N LEU A 52 2.09 -5.58 0.10
CA LEU A 52 3.33 -5.63 -0.67
C LEU A 52 4.24 -6.74 -0.14
N GLY A 53 4.73 -7.58 -1.04
CA GLY A 53 5.89 -8.42 -0.84
C GLY A 53 7.10 -7.76 -1.51
N LEU A 54 8.16 -7.52 -0.74
CA LEU A 54 9.38 -6.88 -1.19
C LEU A 54 10.54 -7.88 -1.17
N ARG A 55 11.43 -7.77 -2.14
CA ARG A 55 12.71 -8.49 -2.17
C ARG A 55 13.86 -7.51 -2.28
N LYS A 56 14.97 -7.77 -1.60
CA LYS A 56 16.18 -6.98 -1.74
C LYS A 56 17.01 -7.51 -2.90
N GLU A 57 17.28 -6.65 -3.86
CA GLU A 57 18.06 -6.96 -5.05
C GLU A 57 19.12 -5.88 -5.23
N ASN A 58 20.40 -6.28 -5.32
CA ASN A 58 21.53 -5.35 -5.48
C ASN A 58 21.52 -4.21 -4.44
N GLY A 59 21.19 -4.54 -3.20
CA GLY A 59 21.12 -3.59 -2.08
C GLY A 59 19.87 -2.70 -2.06
N ARG A 60 18.92 -2.89 -2.98
CA ARG A 60 17.67 -2.10 -3.08
C ARG A 60 16.45 -2.97 -2.88
N TRP A 61 15.45 -2.46 -2.18
CA TRP A 61 14.16 -3.12 -2.09
C TRP A 61 13.37 -2.91 -3.39
N VAL A 62 12.88 -4.00 -3.96
CA VAL A 62 11.99 -4.00 -5.12
C VAL A 62 10.68 -4.68 -4.74
N VAL A 63 9.61 -4.29 -5.42
CA VAL A 63 8.31 -4.94 -5.28
C VAL A 63 8.35 -6.26 -6.04
N ALA A 64 8.25 -7.36 -5.30
CA ALA A 64 8.16 -8.71 -5.86
C ALA A 64 6.70 -9.17 -6.00
N HIS A 65 5.79 -8.61 -5.19
CA HIS A 65 4.37 -8.92 -5.24
C HIS A 65 3.54 -7.73 -4.74
N GLU A 66 2.41 -7.48 -5.40
CA GLU A 66 1.37 -6.57 -4.94
C GLU A 66 0.02 -7.27 -4.97
N HIS A 67 -0.80 -6.97 -3.96
CA HIS A 67 -2.20 -7.35 -3.93
C HIS A 67 -3.07 -6.16 -3.55
N HIS A 68 -4.10 -5.91 -4.37
CA HIS A 68 -5.02 -4.79 -4.27
C HIS A 68 -6.44 -5.32 -4.13
N SER A 69 -7.19 -4.82 -3.15
CA SER A 69 -8.59 -5.24 -3.02
C SER A 69 -9.46 -4.25 -2.25
N PHE A 70 -10.70 -4.10 -2.69
CA PHE A 70 -11.77 -3.43 -1.95
C PHE A 70 -12.67 -4.46 -1.27
N PRO A 71 -13.19 -4.18 -0.06
CA PRO A 71 -14.23 -5.03 0.52
C PRO A 71 -15.48 -4.95 -0.37
N ILE A 72 -16.17 -6.08 -0.55
CA ILE A 72 -17.52 -6.06 -1.11
C ILE A 72 -18.43 -5.51 0.00
N THR A 73 -19.13 -4.41 -0.29
CA THR A 73 -20.20 -3.91 0.58
C THR A 73 -21.50 -4.62 0.21
N GLY A 74 -22.21 -5.13 1.22
CA GLY A 74 -23.52 -5.76 1.09
C GLY A 74 -24.66 -4.77 1.18
#